data_AF-A0A291R8R0-F1
#
_entry.id   AF-A0A291R8R0-F1
#
_cell.length_a   1.000
_cell.length_b   1.000
_cell.length_c   1.000
_cell.angle_alpha   90.00
_cell.angle_beta   90.00
_cell.angle_gamma   90.00
#
_symmetry.space_group_name_H-M   'P 1'
#
loop_
_entity.id
_entity.type
_entity.pdbx_description
1 polymer ?
#
loop_
_entity_poly.entity_id
_entity_poly.type
_entity_poly.pdbx_seq_one_letter_code
_entity_poly.pdbx_strand_id
1 'polypeptide(L)'
;YVFIRMGNSPRPKVWTLEKSTDYGETFKPWQHFAPTPLECETSFGKDSLLPVTRDDSVICSTEYSQIVPLEGGEIPISLTNNRPSKKNYFNSSVLQEWTRATNVRLRLMRTNNLLGHLMSVSRQDPTVTRRYFYSIKDISIGGRCMCNGHADICYRADPSDTKLVCQCQHQTYGPQCDRCRP
;
A
#
# COMPACT_ATOMS: atom_id res chain seq x y z
N TYR A 1 -6.89 4.85 2.81
CA TYR A 1 -5.95 5.29 1.75
C TYR A 1 -4.54 5.17 2.31
N VAL A 2 -3.52 5.19 1.45
CA VAL A 2 -2.12 5.31 1.86
C VAL A 2 -1.57 6.56 1.19
N PHE A 3 -0.98 7.45 1.97
CA PHE A 3 -0.35 8.68 1.50
C PHE A 3 1.10 8.67 1.93
N ILE A 4 2.01 8.83 0.98
CA ILE A 4 3.45 8.83 1.23
C ILE A 4 4.01 10.15 0.75
N ARG A 5 4.88 10.73 1.56
CA ARG A 5 5.60 11.95 1.22
C ARG A 5 7.10 11.69 1.27
N MET A 6 7.76 11.87 0.12
CA MET A 6 9.21 11.74 0.03
C MET A 6 9.89 12.96 0.70
N GLY A 7 11.07 12.72 1.27
CA GLY A 7 11.94 13.74 1.82
C GLY A 7 12.88 14.30 0.75
N ASN A 8 14.18 14.30 1.05
CA ASN A 8 15.27 14.71 0.16
C ASN A 8 15.69 13.61 -0.84
N SER A 9 14.72 12.95 -1.46
CA SER A 9 14.97 11.97 -2.53
C SER A 9 13.80 11.93 -3.51
N PRO A 10 14.03 11.58 -4.79
CA PRO A 10 12.94 11.39 -5.75
C PRO A 10 12.07 10.19 -5.35
N ARG A 11 10.90 10.09 -5.98
CA ARG A 11 10.04 8.91 -5.83
C ARG A 11 10.76 7.64 -6.32
N PRO A 12 10.53 6.48 -5.69
CA PRO A 12 11.16 5.22 -6.11
C PRO A 12 10.79 4.90 -7.56
N LYS A 13 11.74 4.31 -8.31
CA LYS A 13 11.53 3.97 -9.72
C LYS A 13 10.63 2.75 -9.86
N VAL A 14 10.97 1.67 -9.17
CA VAL A 14 10.19 0.42 -9.17
C VAL A 14 9.95 0.00 -7.74
N TRP A 15 8.69 -0.13 -7.36
CA TRP A 15 8.30 -0.48 -5.99
C TRP A 15 6.89 -1.06 -5.92
N THR A 16 6.52 -1.61 -4.78
CA THR A 16 5.20 -2.21 -4.56
C THR A 16 4.68 -1.87 -3.18
N LEU A 17 3.40 -1.52 -3.12
CA LEU A 17 2.64 -1.42 -1.89
C LEU A 17 2.01 -2.78 -1.61
N GLU A 18 2.32 -3.36 -0.45
CA GLU A 18 1.85 -4.69 -0.05
C GLU A 18 1.08 -4.60 1.27
N LYS A 19 0.21 -5.58 1.50
CA LYS A 19 -0.51 -5.76 2.74
C LYS A 19 -0.38 -7.19 3.26
N SER A 20 -0.52 -7.32 4.57
CA SER A 20 -0.76 -8.61 5.24
C SER A 20 -2.16 -8.61 5.85
N THR A 21 -2.76 -9.79 5.95
CA THR A 21 -4.02 -10.03 6.67
C THR A 21 -3.86 -11.02 7.82
N ASP A 22 -2.62 -11.44 8.08
CA ASP A 22 -2.18 -12.50 8.97
C ASP A 22 -1.02 -12.02 9.87
N TYR A 23 -1.09 -10.75 10.30
CA TYR A 23 -0.15 -10.16 11.26
C TYR A 23 1.33 -10.17 10.82
N GLY A 24 1.57 -10.15 9.50
CA GLY A 24 2.89 -10.04 8.90
C GLY A 24 3.51 -11.38 8.46
N GLU A 25 2.79 -12.49 8.55
CA GLU A 25 3.27 -13.79 8.07
C GLU A 25 3.39 -13.83 6.54
N THR A 26 2.32 -13.41 5.84
CA THR A 26 2.32 -13.32 4.39
C THR A 26 1.95 -11.93 3.90
N PHE A 27 2.46 -11.59 2.72
CA PHE A 27 2.21 -10.30 2.09
C PHE A 27 1.70 -10.50 0.68
N LYS A 28 0.65 -9.77 0.35
CA LYS A 28 0.06 -9.70 -0.99
C LYS A 28 0.12 -8.27 -1.51
N PRO A 29 0.35 -8.07 -2.82
CA PRO A 29 0.42 -6.74 -3.39
C PRO A 29 -0.96 -6.08 -3.41
N TRP A 30 -1.01 -4.81 -3.01
CA TRP A 30 -2.13 -3.92 -3.30
C TRP A 30 -1.95 -3.23 -4.64
N GLN A 31 -0.75 -2.73 -4.92
CA GLN A 31 -0.48 -2.00 -6.15
C GLN A 31 1.01 -1.96 -6.46
N HIS A 32 1.33 -2.06 -7.74
CA HIS A 32 2.68 -1.94 -8.27
C HIS A 32 2.91 -0.55 -8.86
N PHE A 33 4.18 -0.15 -8.92
CA PHE A 33 4.60 1.14 -9.44
C PHE A 33 5.89 0.99 -10.22
N ALA A 34 5.90 1.47 -11.46
CA ALA A 34 7.07 1.52 -12.34
C ALA A 34 6.97 2.76 -13.26
N PRO A 35 8.04 3.26 -13.90
CA PRO A 35 7.96 4.51 -14.67
C PRO A 35 7.29 4.35 -16.04
N THR A 36 7.25 3.13 -16.59
CA THR A 36 6.71 2.84 -17.93
C THR A 36 5.93 1.52 -17.92
N PRO A 37 4.98 1.32 -18.85
CA PRO A 37 4.27 0.05 -18.99
C PRO A 37 5.20 -1.15 -19.24
N LEU A 38 6.28 -0.93 -20.01
CA LEU A 38 7.28 -1.97 -20.25
C LEU A 38 8.02 -2.38 -18.96
N GLU A 39 8.35 -1.42 -18.09
CA GLU A 39 8.97 -1.75 -16.79
C GLU A 39 7.98 -2.43 -15.83
N CYS A 40 6.68 -2.09 -15.90
CA CYS A 40 5.62 -2.82 -15.19
C CYS A 40 5.57 -4.28 -15.62
N GLU A 41 5.48 -4.54 -16.92
CA GLU A 41 5.44 -5.89 -17.48
C GLU A 41 6.70 -6.69 -17.12
N THR A 42 7.88 -6.07 -17.26
CA THR A 42 9.16 -6.73 -16.97
C THR A 42 9.32 -7.07 -15.49
N SER A 43 8.79 -6.23 -14.59
CA SER A 43 8.98 -6.40 -13.14
C SER A 43 7.86 -7.20 -12.47
N PHE A 44 6.63 -7.14 -13.00
CA PHE A 44 5.42 -7.67 -12.35
C PHE A 44 4.56 -8.54 -13.27
N GLY A 45 4.93 -8.71 -14.54
CA GLY A 45 4.20 -9.50 -15.53
C GLY A 45 3.15 -8.70 -16.30
N LYS A 46 2.70 -9.27 -17.43
CA LYS A 46 1.73 -8.66 -18.36
C LYS A 46 0.41 -8.32 -17.71
N ASP A 47 -0.05 -9.15 -16.77
CA ASP A 47 -1.33 -8.99 -16.10
C ASP A 47 -1.40 -7.70 -15.27
N SER A 48 -0.24 -7.16 -14.84
CA SER A 48 -0.17 -5.90 -14.09
C SER A 48 -0.62 -4.67 -14.90
N LEU A 49 -0.68 -4.78 -16.22
CA LEU A 49 -1.14 -3.73 -17.14
C LEU A 49 -2.65 -3.80 -17.41
N LEU A 50 -3.32 -4.86 -16.97
CA LEU A 50 -4.75 -5.01 -17.20
C LEU A 50 -5.53 -3.94 -16.40
N PRO A 51 -6.63 -3.43 -16.98
CA PRO A 51 -7.48 -2.50 -16.26
C PRO A 51 -8.13 -3.17 -15.05
N VAL A 52 -8.61 -2.36 -14.10
CA VAL A 52 -9.36 -2.83 -12.94
C VAL A 52 -10.71 -3.38 -13.40
N THR A 53 -10.83 -4.71 -13.45
CA THR A 53 -12.08 -5.41 -13.77
C THR A 53 -12.75 -5.97 -12.53
N ARG A 54 -11.98 -6.27 -11.48
CA ARG A 54 -12.46 -6.77 -10.18
C ARG A 54 -11.99 -5.89 -9.04
N ASP A 55 -12.68 -5.98 -7.90
CA ASP A 55 -12.31 -5.22 -6.70
C ASP A 55 -10.92 -5.61 -6.16
N ASP A 56 -10.45 -6.83 -6.43
CA ASP A 56 -9.16 -7.37 -6.01
C ASP A 56 -8.06 -7.36 -7.10
N SER A 57 -8.31 -6.74 -8.26
CA SER A 57 -7.31 -6.64 -9.33
C SER A 57 -6.06 -5.88 -8.86
N VAL A 58 -4.88 -6.47 -9.04
CA VAL A 58 -3.60 -5.81 -8.77
C VAL A 58 -3.11 -5.15 -10.06
N ILE A 59 -2.84 -3.85 -10.00
CA ILE A 59 -2.43 -3.06 -11.17
C ILE A 59 -1.05 -2.45 -10.96
N CYS A 60 -0.40 -2.06 -12.06
CA CYS A 60 0.80 -1.24 -12.04
C CYS A 60 0.51 0.19 -12.53
N SER A 61 0.81 1.19 -11.70
CA SER A 61 0.67 2.60 -12.06
C SER A 61 2.00 3.22 -12.46
N THR A 62 1.96 4.08 -13.48
CA THR A 62 3.12 4.85 -13.97
C THR A 62 3.16 6.29 -13.48
N GLU A 63 2.14 6.73 -12.76
CA GLU A 63 1.95 8.12 -12.35
C GLU A 63 2.95 8.56 -11.26
N TYR A 64 3.27 7.66 -10.32
CA TYR A 64 4.03 7.98 -9.11
C TYR A 64 5.47 7.42 -9.10
N SER A 65 6.03 7.18 -10.29
CA SER A 65 7.39 6.62 -10.46
C SER A 65 8.30 7.50 -11.32
N GLN A 66 7.83 8.67 -11.73
CA GLN A 66 8.64 9.65 -12.46
C GLN A 66 9.65 10.31 -11.52
N ILE A 67 10.83 10.64 -12.06
CA ILE A 67 11.95 11.20 -11.28
C ILE A 67 11.65 12.60 -10.72
N VAL A 68 10.83 13.37 -11.43
CA VAL A 68 10.34 14.67 -10.96
C VAL A 68 9.10 14.44 -10.09
N PRO A 69 8.98 15.08 -8.92
CA PRO A 69 9.95 15.99 -8.29
C PRO A 69 11.11 15.24 -7.62
N LEU A 70 12.28 15.88 -7.56
CA LEU A 70 13.49 15.31 -6.94
C LEU A 70 13.44 15.28 -5.41
N GLU A 71 12.55 16.06 -4.81
CA GLU A 71 12.32 16.12 -3.37
C GLU A 71 10.85 16.38 -3.10
N GLY A 72 10.36 16.01 -1.92
CA GLY A 72 9.00 16.34 -1.50
C GLY A 72 7.89 15.64 -2.28
N GLY A 73 8.22 14.65 -3.12
CA GLY A 73 7.26 13.96 -3.98
C GLY A 73 6.13 13.31 -3.19
N GLU A 74 4.90 13.56 -3.64
CA GLU A 74 3.68 13.03 -3.01
C GLU A 74 3.14 11.84 -3.80
N ILE A 75 2.67 10.84 -3.06
CA ILE A 75 2.12 9.59 -3.60
C ILE A 75 0.81 9.29 -2.87
N PRO A 76 -0.33 9.87 -3.32
CA PRO A 76 -1.64 9.52 -2.82
C PRO A 76 -2.14 8.22 -3.45
N ILE A 77 -2.48 7.23 -2.63
CA ILE A 77 -2.94 5.91 -3.08
C ILE A 77 -4.31 5.63 -2.49
N SER A 78 -5.31 5.53 -3.36
CA SER A 78 -6.67 5.13 -2.98
C SER A 78 -6.93 3.69 -3.38
N LEU A 79 -7.12 2.83 -2.38
CA LEU A 79 -7.40 1.40 -2.59
C LEU A 79 -8.78 1.13 -3.20
N THR A 80 -9.71 2.09 -3.09
CA THR A 80 -11.11 1.96 -3.55
C THR A 80 -11.39 2.70 -4.85
N ASN A 81 -10.49 3.55 -5.33
CA ASN A 81 -10.69 4.28 -6.58
C ASN A 81 -10.71 3.33 -7.78
N ASN A 82 -11.60 3.61 -8.73
CA ASN A 82 -11.80 2.83 -9.97
C ASN A 82 -12.18 1.35 -9.74
N ARG A 83 -12.55 0.98 -8.51
CA ARG A 83 -13.07 -0.35 -8.18
C ARG A 83 -14.57 -0.43 -8.48
N PRO A 84 -15.07 -1.51 -9.09
CA PRO A 84 -16.47 -1.61 -9.51
C PRO A 84 -17.45 -1.47 -8.33
N SER A 85 -17.13 -2.04 -7.16
CA SER A 85 -18.02 -2.01 -6.01
C SER A 85 -17.80 -0.80 -5.09
N LYS A 86 -17.06 0.23 -5.52
CA LYS A 86 -16.79 1.43 -4.70
C LYS A 86 -18.08 2.05 -4.12
N LYS A 87 -19.15 2.12 -4.92
CA LYS A 87 -20.44 2.67 -4.49
C LYS A 87 -21.22 1.74 -3.55
N ASN A 88 -20.97 0.43 -3.63
CA ASN A 88 -21.67 -0.61 -2.88
C ASN A 88 -20.71 -1.37 -1.95
N TYR A 89 -19.82 -0.65 -1.26
CA TYR A 89 -18.76 -1.23 -0.43
C TYR A 89 -19.28 -2.25 0.58
N PHE A 90 -20.36 -1.91 1.29
CA PHE A 90 -20.95 -2.77 2.33
C PHE A 90 -21.52 -4.08 1.81
N ASN A 91 -21.82 -4.18 0.51
CA ASN A 91 -22.37 -5.38 -0.10
C ASN A 91 -21.31 -6.21 -0.86
N SER A 92 -20.10 -5.68 -1.06
CA SER A 92 -19.00 -6.41 -1.71
C SER A 92 -18.04 -6.98 -0.68
N SER A 93 -18.09 -8.30 -0.47
CA SER A 93 -17.10 -9.02 0.36
C SER A 93 -15.69 -8.86 -0.23
N VAL A 94 -15.56 -8.91 -1.55
CA VAL A 94 -14.28 -8.79 -2.25
C VAL A 94 -13.62 -7.43 -1.96
N LEU A 95 -14.38 -6.33 -2.02
CA LEU A 95 -13.81 -5.01 -1.74
C LEU A 95 -13.50 -4.81 -0.25
N GLN A 96 -14.30 -5.40 0.64
CA GLN A 96 -14.03 -5.38 2.08
C GLN A 96 -12.76 -6.16 2.44
N GLU A 97 -12.57 -7.33 1.86
CA GLU A 97 -11.35 -8.12 2.00
C GLU A 97 -10.16 -7.42 1.35
N TRP A 98 -10.38 -6.76 0.21
CA TRP A 98 -9.34 -5.99 -0.49
C TRP A 98 -8.80 -4.85 0.36
N THR A 99 -9.66 -4.08 1.06
CA THR A 99 -9.21 -2.97 1.92
C THR A 99 -8.71 -3.42 3.29
N ARG A 100 -9.00 -4.66 3.71
CA ARG A 100 -8.52 -5.23 4.98
C ARG A 100 -6.99 -5.40 4.97
N ALA A 101 -6.35 -4.97 6.06
CA ALA A 101 -4.95 -5.23 6.34
C ALA A 101 -4.67 -5.21 7.86
N THR A 102 -3.71 -6.02 8.30
CA THR A 102 -3.08 -5.94 9.62
C THR A 102 -1.76 -5.18 9.56
N ASN A 103 -1.02 -5.34 8.46
CA ASN A 103 0.27 -4.68 8.23
C ASN A 103 0.31 -4.14 6.81
N VAL A 104 1.01 -3.03 6.64
CA VAL A 104 1.27 -2.41 5.33
C VAL A 104 2.78 -2.35 5.13
N ARG A 105 3.26 -2.76 3.96
CA ARG A 105 4.68 -2.82 3.63
C ARG A 105 4.96 -2.04 2.35
N LEU A 106 5.95 -1.16 2.41
CA LEU A 106 6.50 -0.47 1.25
C LEU A 106 7.74 -1.24 0.77
N ARG A 107 7.62 -1.93 -0.38
CA ARG A 107 8.73 -2.69 -0.96
C ARG A 107 9.41 -1.88 -2.05
N LEU A 108 10.46 -1.17 -1.69
CA LEU A 108 11.26 -0.33 -2.59
C LEU A 108 12.33 -1.17 -3.28
N MET A 109 12.26 -1.33 -4.60
CA MET A 109 13.13 -2.27 -5.33
C MET A 109 14.20 -1.58 -6.18
N ARG A 110 13.87 -0.42 -6.78
CA ARG A 110 14.82 0.34 -7.61
C ARG A 110 14.71 1.84 -7.35
N THR A 111 15.86 2.50 -7.17
CA THR A 111 15.94 3.96 -7.04
C THR A 111 15.75 4.62 -8.40
N ASN A 112 15.32 5.87 -8.41
CA ASN A 112 15.29 6.67 -9.62
C ASN A 112 16.66 7.29 -9.85
N ASN A 113 17.19 7.13 -11.05
CA ASN A 113 18.51 7.64 -11.43
C ASN A 113 18.40 8.59 -12.63
N LEU A 114 19.29 9.57 -12.67
CA LEU A 114 19.43 10.45 -13.83
C LEU A 114 20.15 9.66 -14.94
N LEU A 115 19.67 9.77 -16.18
CA LEU A 115 20.17 8.99 -17.32
C LEU A 115 21.70 9.07 -17.49
N GLY A 116 22.31 10.22 -17.18
CA GLY A 116 23.77 10.42 -17.25
C GLY A 116 24.58 9.61 -16.24
N HIS A 117 23.95 9.03 -15.22
CA HIS A 117 24.62 8.30 -14.14
C HIS A 117 24.41 6.78 -14.22
N LEU A 118 23.70 6.28 -15.24
CA LEU A 118 23.33 4.87 -15.36
C LEU A 118 24.55 3.94 -15.37
N MET A 119 25.59 4.29 -16.13
CA MET A 119 26.83 3.51 -16.20
C MET A 119 27.61 3.52 -14.87
N SER A 120 27.65 4.66 -14.19
CA SER A 120 28.34 4.80 -12.89
C SER A 120 27.61 4.06 -11.77
N VAL A 121 26.27 4.04 -11.78
CA VAL A 121 25.47 3.23 -10.85
C VAL A 121 25.69 1.73 -11.09
N SER A 122 25.71 1.29 -12.35
CA SER A 122 25.97 -0.12 -12.71
C SER A 122 27.36 -0.58 -12.26
N ARG A 123 28.37 0.29 -12.41
CA ARG A 123 29.75 0.05 -11.93
C ARG A 123 29.95 0.23 -10.43
N GLN A 124 28.88 0.50 -9.67
CA GLN A 124 28.92 0.75 -8.22
C GLN A 124 29.90 1.87 -7.82
N ASP A 125 30.05 2.90 -8.66
CA ASP A 125 30.94 4.02 -8.36
C ASP A 125 30.46 4.74 -7.08
N PRO A 126 31.26 4.77 -6.01
CA PRO A 126 30.87 5.31 -4.71
C PRO A 126 30.55 6.80 -4.74
N THR A 127 31.04 7.56 -5.73
CA THR A 127 30.73 8.99 -5.87
C THR A 127 29.30 9.25 -6.35
N VAL A 128 28.70 8.25 -7.02
CA VAL A 128 27.37 8.33 -7.63
C VAL A 128 26.35 7.51 -6.83
N THR A 129 26.70 6.32 -6.36
CA THR A 129 25.78 5.47 -5.57
C THR A 129 25.36 6.10 -4.25
N ARG A 130 26.25 6.89 -3.60
CA ARG A 130 25.92 7.68 -2.40
C ARG A 130 24.83 8.74 -2.61
N ARG A 131 24.55 9.12 -3.86
CA ARG A 131 23.52 10.10 -4.21
C ARG A 131 22.14 9.48 -4.43
N TYR A 132 22.04 8.15 -4.52
CA TYR A 132 20.80 7.44 -4.79
C TYR A 132 20.34 6.65 -3.57
N PHE A 133 19.44 7.25 -2.82
CA PHE A 133 18.85 6.67 -1.61
C PHE A 133 17.34 6.93 -1.60
N TYR A 134 16.65 6.30 -0.65
CA TYR A 134 15.25 6.57 -0.37
C TYR A 134 15.14 7.43 0.89
N SER A 135 14.29 8.45 0.83
CA SER A 135 13.97 9.33 1.95
C SER A 135 12.46 9.53 1.98
N ILE A 136 11.83 9.09 3.07
CA ILE A 136 10.40 9.25 3.32
C ILE A 136 10.27 10.13 4.56
N LYS A 137 9.60 11.27 4.42
CA LYS A 137 9.39 12.20 5.54
C LYS A 137 8.08 11.97 6.27
N ASP A 138 7.08 11.43 5.57
CA ASP A 138 5.76 11.18 6.16
C ASP A 138 5.08 9.97 5.51
N ILE A 139 4.41 9.18 6.33
CA ILE A 139 3.53 8.08 5.93
C ILE A 139 2.23 8.24 6.69
N SER A 140 1.15 8.50 5.96
CA SER A 140 -0.20 8.62 6.52
C SER A 140 -1.10 7.53 5.94
N ILE A 141 -1.65 6.70 6.81
CA ILE A 141 -2.55 5.60 6.43
C ILE A 141 -3.92 5.87 7.04
N GLY A 142 -4.87 6.24 6.19
CA GLY A 142 -6.27 6.41 6.60
C GLY A 142 -7.02 5.09 6.60
N GLY A 143 -7.58 4.70 7.75
CA GLY A 143 -8.35 3.47 7.93
C GLY A 143 -9.29 3.54 9.13
N ARG A 144 -10.00 2.45 9.39
CA ARG A 144 -10.88 2.27 10.56
C ARG A 144 -10.76 0.82 11.07
N CYS A 145 -11.10 0.61 12.33
CA CYS A 145 -11.19 -0.73 12.90
C CYS A 145 -12.26 -1.58 12.17
N MET A 146 -11.97 -2.87 11.99
CA MET A 146 -12.88 -3.82 11.36
C MET A 146 -13.76 -4.47 12.43
N CYS A 147 -14.96 -3.92 12.63
CA CYS A 147 -15.92 -4.38 13.62
C CYS A 147 -17.20 -4.94 13.00
N ASN A 148 -17.18 -5.29 11.72
CA ASN A 148 -18.33 -5.80 10.95
C ASN A 148 -19.61 -4.93 11.03
N GLY A 149 -19.48 -3.63 11.33
CA GLY A 149 -20.62 -2.73 11.54
C GLY A 149 -21.30 -2.85 12.91
N HIS A 150 -20.73 -3.60 13.84
CA HIS A 150 -21.24 -3.82 15.20
C HIS A 150 -20.48 -3.04 16.27
N ALA A 151 -19.60 -2.11 15.90
CA ALA A 151 -19.01 -1.14 16.83
C ALA A 151 -18.62 0.13 16.08
N ASP A 152 -18.74 1.26 16.77
CA ASP A 152 -18.29 2.58 16.36
C ASP A 152 -16.92 2.94 16.96
N ILE A 153 -16.55 2.32 18.08
CA ILE A 153 -15.30 2.56 18.82
C ILE A 153 -14.49 1.26 18.93
N CYS A 154 -13.16 1.39 18.83
CA CYS A 154 -12.21 0.34 19.18
C CYS A 154 -11.17 0.89 20.18
N TYR A 155 -10.72 0.04 21.09
CA TYR A 155 -9.81 0.42 22.17
C TYR A 155 -8.71 -0.63 22.35
N ARG A 156 -7.63 -0.27 23.05
CA ARG A 156 -6.60 -1.23 23.45
C ARG A 156 -7.10 -1.98 24.69
N ALA A 157 -7.30 -3.29 24.56
CA ALA A 157 -7.72 -4.12 25.69
C ALA A 157 -6.59 -4.33 26.70
N ASP A 158 -5.35 -4.45 26.22
CA ASP A 158 -4.14 -4.52 27.03
C ASP A 158 -3.21 -3.35 26.66
N PRO A 159 -2.73 -2.54 27.63
CA PRO A 159 -1.79 -1.45 27.36
C PRO A 159 -0.47 -1.90 26.71
N SER A 160 -0.07 -3.16 26.90
CA SER A 160 1.14 -3.75 26.32
C SER A 160 0.93 -4.27 24.90
N ASP A 161 -0.31 -4.50 24.48
CA ASP A 161 -0.63 -4.94 23.13
C ASP A 161 -0.90 -3.75 22.20
N THR A 162 -0.34 -3.84 21.00
CA THR A 162 -0.60 -2.89 19.91
C THR A 162 -1.96 -3.11 19.24
N LYS A 163 -2.60 -4.26 19.47
CA LYS A 163 -3.86 -4.63 18.84
C LYS A 163 -5.05 -3.89 19.46
N LEU A 164 -5.89 -3.36 18.58
CA LEU A 164 -7.17 -2.76 18.95
C LEU A 164 -8.28 -3.81 18.87
N VAL A 165 -9.18 -3.77 19.84
CA VAL A 165 -10.37 -4.62 19.94
C VAL A 165 -11.61 -3.74 19.83
N CYS A 166 -12.62 -4.23 19.10
CA CYS A 166 -13.88 -3.53 18.94
C CYS A 166 -14.71 -3.54 20.24
N GLN A 167 -15.35 -2.41 20.55
CA GLN A 167 -16.36 -2.35 21.61
C GLN A 167 -17.71 -2.85 21.07
N CYS A 168 -17.86 -4.17 21.00
CA CYS A 168 -18.99 -4.80 20.32
C CYS A 168 -20.36 -4.47 20.92
N GLN A 169 -21.27 -4.08 20.02
CA GLN A 169 -22.68 -3.81 20.23
C GLN A 169 -23.53 -4.91 19.56
N HIS A 170 -24.85 -4.70 19.43
CA HIS A 170 -25.76 -5.59 18.69
C HIS A 170 -25.70 -7.07 19.11
N GLN A 171 -25.47 -7.35 20.41
CA GLN A 171 -25.31 -8.70 20.96
C GLN A 171 -24.21 -9.54 20.29
N THR A 172 -23.16 -8.89 19.78
CA THR A 172 -21.97 -9.55 19.23
C THR A 172 -20.81 -9.55 20.24
N TYR A 173 -19.81 -10.41 20.01
CA TYR A 173 -18.56 -10.47 20.75
C TYR A 173 -17.39 -10.93 19.86
N GLY A 174 -16.18 -10.90 20.41
CA GLY A 174 -14.93 -11.22 19.71
C GLY A 174 -14.15 -9.97 19.31
N PRO A 175 -12.86 -10.09 18.91
CA PRO A 175 -12.01 -8.95 18.60
C PRO A 175 -12.56 -8.03 17.49
N GLN A 176 -13.33 -8.61 16.56
CA GLN A 176 -13.92 -7.95 15.39
C GLN A 176 -15.45 -8.01 15.38
N CYS A 177 -16.08 -8.41 16.49
CA CYS A 177 -17.54 -8.58 16.57
C CYS A 177 -18.08 -9.58 15.53
N ASP A 178 -17.35 -10.66 15.31
CA ASP A 178 -17.61 -11.69 14.30
C ASP A 178 -18.50 -12.84 14.79
N ARG A 179 -18.90 -12.81 16.07
CA ARG A 179 -19.69 -13.88 16.70
C ARG A 179 -20.86 -13.31 17.50
N CYS A 180 -21.97 -14.04 17.54
CA CYS A 180 -23.11 -13.72 18.42
C CYS A 180 -22.83 -14.16 19.85
N ARG A 181 -23.27 -13.37 20.83
CA ARG A 181 -23.18 -13.76 22.25
C ARG A 181 -23.99 -15.04 22.51
N PRO A 182 -23.55 -15.88 23.46
CA PRO A 182 -24.33 -17.02 23.94
C PRO A 182 -25.69 -16.59 24.50
#